data_AF-A0A3T0E7B4-F1
#
_entry.id   AF-A0A3T0E7B4-F1
#
_cell.length_a   1.000
_cell.length_b   1.000
_cell.length_c   1.000
_cell.angle_alpha   90.00
_cell.angle_beta   90.00
_cell.angle_gamma   90.00
#
_symmetry.space_group_name_H-M   'P 1'
#
loop_
_entity.id
_entity.type
_entity.pdbx_description
1 polymer ?
#
loop_
_entity_poly.entity_id
_entity_poly.type
_entity_poly.pdbx_seq_one_letter_code
_entity_poly.pdbx_strand_id
1 'polypeptide(L)'
;MLFEPVEEYHPQIRATYRRLDVRIEGIAIGNCEGIAAFSVEGFEGKTDLVRASLIAEGITGAPGERKVAITTLDKYIWTNALTGPFLLKIDIDGREMDVLEGAKNMLKNCAVVIIECTGDTLAERVRTVMQSGFRLFDVVEPCYYDSAFWQCDVIFIRNDLFEEHFQQLDGSQFKPHLYATFQGYKWPWSRTVKRIADRLRNF
;
A
#
# COMPACT_ATOMS: atom_id res chain seq x y z
N MET A 1 2.33 -8.69 -12.42
CA MET A 1 2.73 -7.41 -13.05
C MET A 1 3.17 -6.47 -11.94
N LEU A 2 4.24 -5.71 -12.16
CA LEU A 2 4.76 -4.72 -11.22
C LEU A 2 4.93 -3.39 -11.95
N PHE A 3 4.49 -2.30 -11.35
CA PHE A 3 4.70 -0.94 -11.85
C PHE A 3 5.83 -0.33 -11.03
N GLU A 4 6.96 -0.04 -11.69
CA GLU A 4 8.15 0.53 -11.06
C GLU A 4 8.76 1.56 -12.02
N PRO A 5 8.48 2.86 -11.84
CA PRO A 5 9.02 3.90 -12.72
C PRO A 5 10.54 4.11 -12.57
N VAL A 6 11.17 3.64 -11.49
CA VAL A 6 12.61 3.78 -11.26
C VAL A 6 13.34 2.54 -11.80
N GLU A 7 13.87 2.67 -13.01
CA GLU A 7 14.54 1.57 -13.73
C GLU A 7 15.71 0.93 -12.95
N GLU A 8 16.36 1.70 -12.08
CA GLU A 8 17.44 1.21 -11.23
C GLU A 8 17.03 0.07 -10.29
N TYR A 9 15.74 0.00 -9.91
CA TYR A 9 15.23 -1.10 -9.10
C TYR A 9 14.95 -2.37 -9.92
N HIS A 10 14.85 -2.28 -11.25
CA HIS A 10 14.46 -3.41 -12.09
C HIS A 10 15.40 -4.62 -11.98
N PRO A 11 16.74 -4.49 -11.95
CA PRO A 11 17.64 -5.63 -11.79
C PRO A 11 17.39 -6.38 -10.47
N GLN A 12 17.23 -5.65 -9.37
CA GLN A 12 16.95 -6.24 -8.05
C GLN A 12 15.58 -6.90 -8.03
N ILE A 13 14.55 -6.25 -8.57
CA ILE A 13 13.19 -6.81 -8.68
C ILE A 13 13.22 -8.11 -9.49
N ARG A 14 13.90 -8.13 -10.65
CA ARG A 14 14.03 -9.34 -11.47
C ARG A 14 14.74 -10.46 -10.71
N ALA A 15 15.78 -10.15 -9.94
CA ALA A 15 16.50 -11.15 -9.14
C ALA A 15 15.63 -11.72 -8.01
N THR A 16 14.89 -10.86 -7.30
CA THR A 16 13.97 -11.22 -6.20
C THR A 16 12.84 -12.12 -6.70
N TYR A 17 12.21 -11.75 -7.81
CA TYR A 17 11.04 -12.44 -8.34
C TYR A 17 11.36 -13.39 -9.50
N ARG A 18 12.62 -13.83 -9.67
CA ARG A 18 13.08 -14.67 -10.80
C ARG A 18 12.34 -15.99 -11.00
N ARG A 19 11.58 -16.45 -10.00
CA ARG A 19 10.80 -17.70 -10.03
C ARG A 19 9.32 -17.48 -10.36
N LEU A 20 8.91 -16.24 -10.57
CA LEU A 20 7.55 -15.85 -10.89
C LEU A 20 7.50 -15.30 -12.32
N ASP A 21 6.35 -15.45 -12.98
CA ASP A 21 6.09 -14.78 -14.24
C ASP A 21 5.78 -13.30 -13.96
N VAL A 22 6.82 -12.46 -14.02
CA VAL A 22 6.74 -11.04 -13.70
C VAL A 22 7.02 -10.18 -14.93
N ARG A 23 5.99 -9.45 -15.34
CA ARG A 23 6.10 -8.28 -16.21
C ARG A 23 6.30 -7.03 -15.35
N ILE A 24 7.39 -6.30 -15.61
CA ILE A 24 7.71 -5.01 -14.97
C ILE A 24 7.41 -3.90 -15.97
N GLU A 25 6.60 -2.94 -15.55
CA GLU A 25 6.25 -1.74 -16.30
C GLU A 25 7.00 -0.53 -15.74
N GLY A 26 7.81 0.12 -16.58
CA GLY A 26 8.55 1.35 -16.25
C GLY A 26 7.69 2.61 -16.23
N ILE A 27 6.46 2.52 -15.72
CA ILE A 27 5.50 3.63 -15.68
C ILE A 27 5.02 3.86 -14.25
N ALA A 28 4.78 5.12 -13.91
CA ALA A 28 4.13 5.47 -12.67
C ALA A 28 2.61 5.25 -12.77
N ILE A 29 2.00 4.93 -11.64
CA ILE A 29 0.55 4.81 -11.50
C ILE A 29 0.04 5.92 -10.60
N GLY A 30 -1.01 6.61 -11.04
CA GLY A 30 -1.68 7.66 -10.27
C GLY A 30 -3.11 7.89 -10.76
N ASN A 31 -3.58 9.14 -10.63
CA ASN A 31 -4.95 9.55 -10.96
C ASN A 31 -5.08 10.28 -12.31
N CYS A 32 -4.00 10.37 -13.11
CA CYS A 32 -4.00 11.02 -14.40
C CYS A 32 -3.07 10.32 -15.40
N GLU A 33 -3.21 10.69 -16.68
CA GLU A 33 -2.24 10.35 -17.72
C GLU A 33 -1.28 11.51 -17.98
N GLY A 34 -0.05 11.20 -18.35
CA GLY A 34 0.90 12.21 -18.84
C GLY A 34 2.35 11.87 -18.50
N ILE A 35 3.09 12.92 -18.13
CA ILE A 35 4.47 12.82 -17.66
C ILE A 35 4.52 13.29 -16.22
N ALA A 36 5.09 12.45 -15.37
CA ALA A 36 5.37 12.74 -13.98
C ALA A 36 6.86 13.07 -13.80
N ALA A 37 7.16 14.08 -12.98
CA ALA A 37 8.52 14.42 -12.58
C ALA A 37 8.84 13.84 -11.20
N PHE A 38 10.00 13.22 -11.05
CA PHE A 38 10.50 12.63 -9.81
C PHE A 38 11.82 13.29 -9.40
N SER A 39 12.01 13.57 -8.12
CA SER A 39 13.35 13.79 -7.57
C SER A 39 13.94 12.44 -7.18
N VAL A 40 15.12 12.08 -7.68
CA VAL A 40 15.86 10.90 -7.24
C VAL A 40 17.04 11.34 -6.38
N GLU A 41 16.90 11.19 -5.06
CA GLU A 41 18.00 11.39 -4.12
C GLU A 41 18.73 10.05 -3.88
N GLY A 42 20.07 10.07 -3.86
CA GLY A 42 20.88 8.94 -3.34
C GLY A 42 21.85 8.26 -4.32
N PHE A 43 21.91 8.65 -5.60
CA PHE A 43 22.84 7.99 -6.54
C PHE A 43 24.31 8.44 -6.45
N GLU A 44 24.64 9.40 -5.59
CA GLU A 44 26.04 9.77 -5.28
C GLU A 44 26.60 8.93 -4.12
N GLY A 45 26.75 7.62 -4.38
CA GLY A 45 27.83 6.79 -3.85
C GLY A 45 27.87 6.42 -2.36
N LYS A 46 26.85 6.69 -1.52
CA LYS A 46 26.88 6.28 -0.09
C LYS A 46 25.59 5.74 0.54
N THR A 47 24.48 5.63 -0.19
CA THR A 47 23.23 5.04 0.35
C THR A 47 22.47 4.28 -0.74
N ASP A 48 22.17 3.00 -0.50
CA ASP A 48 21.35 2.15 -1.40
C ASP A 48 19.84 2.50 -1.39
N LEU A 49 19.48 3.66 -0.85
CA LEU A 49 18.10 4.15 -0.77
C LEU A 49 17.89 5.20 -1.85
N VAL A 50 17.24 4.81 -2.94
CA VAL A 50 16.72 5.75 -3.94
C VAL A 50 15.31 6.15 -3.52
N ARG A 51 15.15 7.37 -3.02
CA ARG A 51 13.82 7.93 -2.76
C ARG A 51 13.34 8.65 -4.01
N ALA A 52 12.17 8.26 -4.51
CA ALA A 52 11.52 8.89 -5.64
C ALA A 52 10.23 9.56 -5.16
N SER A 53 10.17 10.88 -5.25
CA SER A 53 8.96 11.64 -4.89
C SER A 53 8.49 12.48 -6.07
N LEU A 54 7.17 12.50 -6.30
CA LEU A 54 6.58 13.30 -7.36
C LEU A 54 6.73 14.80 -7.06
N ILE A 55 7.29 15.55 -8.01
CA ILE A 55 7.40 17.01 -7.96
C ILE A 55 6.12 17.60 -8.56
N ALA A 56 5.44 18.49 -7.82
CA ALA A 56 4.28 19.22 -8.33
C ALA A 56 4.70 20.11 -9.52
N GLU A 57 3.79 20.26 -10.50
CA GLU A 57 4.02 21.13 -11.67
C GLU A 57 4.42 22.55 -11.23
N GLY A 58 5.64 22.98 -11.54
CA GLY A 58 6.08 24.35 -11.29
C GLY A 58 7.56 24.54 -10.91
N ILE A 59 8.30 23.48 -10.58
CA ILE A 59 9.75 23.55 -10.32
C ILE A 59 10.47 22.69 -11.36
N THR A 60 10.61 23.22 -12.58
CA THR A 60 11.40 22.57 -13.62
C THR A 60 12.88 22.95 -13.47
N GLY A 61 13.78 21.97 -13.37
CA GLY A 61 15.22 22.18 -13.53
C GLY A 61 16.08 22.00 -12.27
N ALA A 62 15.59 21.30 -11.24
CA ALA A 62 16.46 20.89 -10.13
C ALA A 62 17.42 19.76 -10.59
N PRO A 63 18.71 19.77 -10.19
CA PRO A 63 19.61 18.66 -10.45
C PRO A 63 19.04 17.35 -9.90
N GLY A 64 18.92 16.30 -10.72
CA GLY A 64 18.36 15.00 -10.31
C GLY A 64 16.87 14.77 -10.65
N GLU A 65 16.20 15.72 -11.32
CA GLU A 65 14.83 15.56 -11.80
C GLU A 65 14.75 14.54 -12.95
N ARG A 66 13.85 13.54 -12.83
CA ARG A 66 13.57 12.54 -13.85
C ARG A 66 12.12 12.59 -14.30
N LYS A 67 11.91 12.43 -15.61
CA LYS A 67 10.58 12.38 -16.21
C LYS A 67 10.23 10.95 -16.58
N VAL A 68 9.07 10.48 -16.15
CA VAL A 68 8.54 9.14 -16.49
C VAL A 68 7.08 9.26 -16.91
N ALA A 69 6.61 8.29 -17.70
CA ALA A 69 5.20 8.22 -18.04
C ALA A 69 4.36 7.89 -16.79
N ILE A 70 3.20 8.53 -16.66
CA ILE A 70 2.20 8.22 -15.65
C ILE A 70 0.87 7.86 -16.31
N THR A 71 0.15 6.89 -15.74
CA THR A 71 -1.20 6.52 -16.17
C THR A 71 -2.07 6.09 -14.98
N THR A 72 -3.36 5.87 -15.24
CA THR A 72 -4.30 5.31 -14.28
C THR A 72 -4.38 3.79 -14.43
N LEU A 73 -4.68 3.07 -13.34
CA LEU A 73 -4.90 1.62 -13.43
C LEU A 73 -6.10 1.30 -14.33
N ASP A 74 -7.17 2.09 -14.25
CA ASP A 74 -8.34 1.95 -15.13
C ASP A 74 -7.95 2.00 -16.61
N LYS A 75 -7.16 3.01 -17.00
CA LYS A 75 -6.70 3.15 -18.39
C LYS A 75 -5.78 2.01 -18.79
N TYR A 76 -4.85 1.63 -17.92
CA TYR A 76 -3.87 0.59 -18.22
C TYR A 76 -4.55 -0.78 -18.41
N ILE A 77 -5.43 -1.17 -17.48
CA ILE A 77 -6.19 -2.43 -17.55
C ILE A 77 -7.05 -2.47 -18.82
N TRP A 78 -7.76 -1.37 -19.13
CA TRP A 78 -8.58 -1.27 -20.34
C TRP A 78 -7.75 -1.41 -21.62
N THR A 79 -6.64 -0.68 -21.71
CA THR A 79 -5.78 -0.65 -22.91
C THR A 79 -5.13 -2.01 -23.17
N ASN A 80 -4.80 -2.74 -22.11
CA ASN A 80 -4.16 -4.06 -22.20
C ASN A 80 -5.18 -5.21 -22.17
N ALA A 81 -6.48 -4.93 -22.19
CA ALA A 81 -7.57 -5.91 -22.13
C ALA A 81 -7.39 -6.95 -20.99
N LEU A 82 -6.93 -6.48 -19.82
CA LEU A 82 -6.69 -7.36 -18.67
C LEU A 82 -7.99 -7.67 -17.95
N THR A 83 -8.17 -8.94 -17.57
CA THR A 83 -9.37 -9.43 -16.89
C THR A 83 -9.05 -9.93 -15.50
N GLY A 84 -9.92 -9.63 -14.53
CA GLY A 84 -9.80 -10.07 -13.14
C GLY A 84 -10.23 -11.53 -12.91
N PRO A 85 -10.42 -11.93 -11.63
CA PRO A 85 -10.28 -11.08 -10.45
C PRO A 85 -8.82 -10.71 -10.17
N PHE A 86 -8.60 -9.47 -9.72
CA PHE A 86 -7.27 -8.98 -9.37
C PHE A 86 -7.02 -9.05 -7.87
N LEU A 87 -5.75 -9.20 -7.51
CA LEU A 87 -5.20 -8.79 -6.21
C LEU A 87 -4.38 -7.54 -6.47
N LEU A 88 -4.71 -6.44 -5.80
CA LEU A 88 -4.02 -5.17 -5.92
C LEU A 88 -3.21 -4.90 -4.65
N LYS A 89 -1.88 -4.77 -4.75
CA LYS A 89 -1.03 -4.20 -3.70
C LYS A 89 -0.64 -2.77 -4.09
N ILE A 90 -0.74 -1.82 -3.16
CA ILE A 90 -0.34 -0.41 -3.34
C ILE A 90 0.66 -0.04 -2.24
N ASP A 91 1.87 0.31 -2.65
CA ASP A 91 3.04 0.56 -1.80
C ASP A 91 3.99 1.42 -2.65
N ILE A 92 3.74 2.74 -2.68
CA ILE A 92 4.33 3.66 -3.68
C ILE A 92 4.79 5.00 -3.06
N ASP A 93 5.27 4.95 -1.82
CA ASP A 93 5.87 6.08 -1.09
C ASP A 93 4.95 7.32 -0.96
N GLY A 94 3.69 7.12 -0.54
CA GLY A 94 2.85 8.20 -0.03
C GLY A 94 1.80 8.77 -1.00
N ARG A 95 1.66 8.21 -2.20
CA ARG A 95 0.64 8.61 -3.19
C ARG A 95 -0.42 7.54 -3.48
N GLU A 96 -0.62 6.64 -2.54
CA GLU A 96 -1.57 5.53 -2.61
C GLU A 96 -3.00 6.01 -2.89
N MET A 97 -3.37 7.18 -2.39
CA MET A 97 -4.67 7.81 -2.65
C MET A 97 -4.89 8.16 -4.12
N ASP A 98 -3.84 8.59 -4.84
CA ASP A 98 -3.93 8.87 -6.28
C ASP A 98 -4.10 7.57 -7.07
N VAL A 99 -3.47 6.48 -6.65
CA VAL A 99 -3.67 5.16 -7.25
C VAL A 99 -5.11 4.69 -7.07
N LEU A 100 -5.67 4.84 -5.86
CA LEU A 100 -7.07 4.50 -5.59
C LEU A 100 -8.04 5.32 -6.47
N GLU A 101 -7.79 6.62 -6.61
CA GLU A 101 -8.58 7.50 -7.47
C GLU A 101 -8.52 7.09 -8.95
N GLY A 102 -7.33 6.68 -9.43
CA GLY A 102 -7.12 6.16 -10.78
C GLY A 102 -7.54 4.69 -11.01
N ALA A 103 -8.09 4.02 -10.00
CA ALA A 103 -8.44 2.59 -10.06
C ALA A 103 -9.93 2.30 -9.84
N LYS A 104 -10.80 3.32 -9.89
CA LYS A 104 -12.23 3.20 -9.55
C LYS A 104 -12.97 2.07 -10.27
N ASN A 105 -12.67 1.84 -11.54
CA ASN A 105 -13.31 0.75 -12.29
C ASN A 105 -12.59 -0.58 -12.11
N MET A 106 -11.26 -0.58 -12.02
CA MET A 106 -10.47 -1.78 -11.73
C MET A 106 -10.87 -2.38 -10.38
N LEU A 107 -11.08 -1.55 -9.35
CA LEU A 107 -11.45 -1.98 -8.00
C LEU A 107 -12.70 -2.86 -7.97
N LYS A 108 -13.66 -2.65 -8.88
CA LYS A 108 -14.87 -3.49 -9.01
C LYS A 108 -14.52 -4.94 -9.36
N ASN A 109 -13.39 -5.14 -10.04
CA ASN A 109 -12.86 -6.44 -10.45
C ASN A 109 -11.71 -6.93 -9.54
N CYS A 110 -11.42 -6.25 -8.42
CA CYS A 110 -10.47 -6.73 -7.43
C CYS A 110 -11.18 -7.63 -6.41
N ALA A 111 -10.59 -8.78 -6.10
CA ALA A 111 -11.01 -9.61 -4.98
C ALA A 111 -10.39 -9.14 -3.66
N VAL A 112 -9.13 -8.69 -3.73
CA VAL A 112 -8.31 -8.29 -2.58
C VAL A 112 -7.58 -6.99 -2.90
N VAL A 113 -7.52 -6.10 -1.91
CA VAL A 113 -6.69 -4.90 -1.93
C VAL A 113 -5.78 -4.94 -0.72
N ILE A 114 -4.49 -4.68 -0.92
CA ILE A 114 -3.48 -4.51 0.12
C ILE A 114 -2.90 -3.12 -0.06
N ILE A 115 -2.83 -2.33 1.00
CA ILE A 115 -2.33 -0.96 0.94
C ILE A 115 -1.45 -0.70 2.15
N GLU A 116 -0.23 -0.22 1.90
CA GLU A 116 0.65 0.26 2.97
C GLU A 116 -0.02 1.46 3.64
N CYS A 117 0.12 1.61 4.95
CA CYS A 117 -0.42 2.69 5.75
C CYS A 117 0.59 3.12 6.81
N THR A 118 0.84 4.42 6.92
CA THR A 118 1.52 5.01 8.08
C THR A 118 0.51 5.36 9.19
N GLY A 119 1.00 5.70 10.38
CA GLY A 119 0.17 6.21 11.48
C GLY A 119 -0.80 7.33 11.07
N ASP A 120 -0.34 8.25 10.22
CA ASP A 120 -1.13 9.42 9.79
C ASP A 120 -2.12 9.11 8.65
N THR A 121 -1.78 8.15 7.80
CA THR A 121 -2.55 7.84 6.58
C THR A 121 -3.55 6.69 6.76
N LEU A 122 -3.38 5.87 7.81
CA LEU A 122 -4.19 4.67 8.08
C LEU A 122 -5.70 4.94 8.01
N ALA A 123 -6.18 5.98 8.71
CA ALA A 123 -7.61 6.24 8.81
C ALA A 123 -8.24 6.64 7.46
N GLU A 124 -7.51 7.42 6.65
CA GLU A 124 -7.98 7.86 5.33
C GLU A 124 -7.98 6.71 4.33
N ARG A 125 -6.88 5.96 4.26
CA ARG A 125 -6.72 4.84 3.33
C ARG A 125 -7.73 3.73 3.62
N VAL A 126 -7.92 3.36 4.89
CA VAL A 126 -8.92 2.37 5.31
C VAL A 126 -10.33 2.80 4.91
N ARG A 127 -10.71 4.05 5.20
CA ARG A 127 -12.04 4.56 4.86
C ARG A 127 -12.29 4.50 3.35
N THR A 128 -11.32 4.91 2.56
CA THR A 128 -11.42 5.00 1.10
C THR A 128 -11.59 3.62 0.45
N VAL A 129 -10.79 2.63 0.89
CA VAL A 129 -10.91 1.26 0.38
C VAL A 129 -12.25 0.65 0.81
N MET A 130 -12.69 0.86 2.05
CA MET A 130 -13.99 0.37 2.51
C MET A 130 -15.18 0.97 1.73
N GLN A 131 -15.14 2.28 1.44
CA GLN A 131 -16.14 2.96 0.61
C GLN A 131 -16.19 2.42 -0.83
N SER A 132 -15.13 1.73 -1.29
CA SER A 132 -15.06 1.11 -2.61
C SER A 132 -15.63 -0.32 -2.66
N GLY A 133 -16.33 -0.76 -1.61
CA GLY A 133 -16.99 -2.07 -1.57
C GLY A 133 -16.17 -3.19 -0.95
N PHE A 134 -15.21 -2.84 -0.08
CA PHE A 134 -14.35 -3.77 0.61
C PHE A 134 -14.55 -3.73 2.13
N ARG A 135 -14.09 -4.77 2.81
CA ARG A 135 -14.02 -4.86 4.27
C ARG A 135 -12.57 -5.10 4.69
N LEU A 136 -12.18 -4.47 5.80
CA LEU A 136 -10.90 -4.74 6.44
C LEU A 136 -10.85 -6.22 6.84
N PHE A 137 -9.87 -6.93 6.29
CA PHE A 137 -9.63 -8.34 6.54
C PHE A 137 -8.58 -8.55 7.64
N ASP A 138 -7.43 -7.89 7.52
CA ASP A 138 -6.34 -8.00 8.50
C ASP A 138 -5.41 -6.77 8.46
N VAL A 139 -4.61 -6.58 9.51
CA VAL A 139 -3.52 -5.60 9.59
C VAL A 139 -2.23 -6.36 9.84
N VAL A 140 -1.31 -6.32 8.87
CA VAL A 140 -0.10 -7.14 8.85
C VAL A 140 1.16 -6.29 8.84
N GLU A 141 2.28 -6.93 9.17
CA GLU A 141 3.62 -6.33 9.14
C GLU A 141 3.76 -4.98 9.91
N PRO A 142 3.24 -4.85 11.15
CA PRO A 142 3.36 -3.60 11.89
C PRO A 142 4.82 -3.28 12.22
N CYS A 143 5.26 -2.13 11.76
CA CYS A 143 6.55 -1.55 12.06
C CYS A 143 6.41 -0.48 13.14
N TYR A 144 7.44 -0.39 13.98
CA TYR A 144 7.50 0.56 15.08
C TYR A 144 8.81 1.33 14.98
N TYR A 145 8.72 2.66 14.96
CA TYR A 145 9.88 3.53 15.07
C TYR A 145 9.86 4.17 16.45
N ASP A 146 10.99 4.13 17.13
CA ASP A 146 11.14 4.73 18.46
C ASP A 146 9.98 4.36 19.40
N SER A 147 9.71 3.07 19.50
CA SER A 147 8.69 2.53 20.40
C SER A 147 7.23 2.89 20.07
N ALA A 148 6.96 3.67 19.01
CA ALA A 148 5.64 4.06 18.53
C ALA A 148 5.29 3.37 17.20
N PHE A 149 4.00 3.23 16.90
CA PHE A 149 3.54 2.68 15.62
C PHE A 149 4.01 3.59 14.48
N TRP A 150 4.58 2.99 13.42
CA TRP A 150 5.08 3.72 12.26
C TRP A 150 4.24 3.41 11.02
N GLN A 151 4.20 2.15 10.60
CA GLN A 151 3.45 1.72 9.42
C GLN A 151 2.99 0.26 9.52
N CYS A 152 2.07 -0.14 8.65
CA CYS A 152 1.65 -1.52 8.43
C CYS A 152 1.10 -1.68 7.01
N ASP A 153 0.92 -2.93 6.57
CA ASP A 153 0.10 -3.27 5.43
C ASP A 153 -1.32 -3.59 5.92
N VAL A 154 -2.35 -3.05 5.27
CA VAL A 154 -3.75 -3.38 5.57
C VAL A 154 -4.34 -4.18 4.42
N ILE A 155 -4.89 -5.35 4.74
CA ILE A 155 -5.52 -6.27 3.80
C ILE A 155 -7.02 -6.05 3.83
N PHE A 156 -7.62 -5.97 2.65
CA PHE A 156 -9.04 -5.86 2.43
C PHE A 156 -9.54 -6.94 1.47
N ILE A 157 -10.75 -7.40 1.69
CA ILE A 157 -11.45 -8.35 0.81
C ILE A 157 -12.78 -7.74 0.37
N ARG A 158 -13.18 -8.00 -0.87
CA ARG A 158 -14.46 -7.50 -1.41
C ARG A 158 -15.63 -8.04 -0.57
N ASN A 159 -16.64 -7.20 -0.33
CA ASN A 159 -17.71 -7.51 0.62
C ASN A 159 -18.46 -8.82 0.28
N ASP A 160 -18.82 -9.02 -0.98
CA ASP A 160 -19.52 -10.22 -1.45
C ASP A 160 -18.70 -11.50 -1.21
N LEU A 161 -17.40 -11.48 -1.51
CA LEU A 161 -16.49 -12.60 -1.28
C LEU A 161 -16.33 -12.89 0.21
N PHE A 162 -16.31 -11.86 1.06
CA PHE A 162 -16.29 -12.06 2.50
C PHE A 162 -17.59 -12.72 2.99
N GLU A 163 -18.74 -12.22 2.52
CA GLU A 163 -20.06 -12.74 2.88
C GLU A 163 -20.25 -14.19 2.42
N GLU A 164 -19.72 -14.55 1.25
CA GLU A 164 -19.80 -15.90 0.69
C GLU A 164 -18.91 -16.90 1.44
N HIS A 165 -17.70 -16.48 1.85
CA HIS A 165 -16.67 -17.41 2.32
C HIS A 165 -16.39 -17.38 3.83
N PHE A 166 -16.85 -16.36 4.57
CA PHE A 166 -16.53 -16.19 5.99
C PHE A 166 -17.79 -16.08 6.85
N GLN A 167 -17.75 -16.73 8.01
CA GLN A 167 -18.85 -16.65 8.97
C GLN A 167 -18.87 -15.29 9.67
N GLN A 168 -20.06 -14.72 9.78
CA GLN A 168 -20.27 -13.42 10.40
C GLN A 168 -20.78 -13.58 11.82
N LEU A 169 -20.37 -12.65 12.69
CA LEU A 169 -20.95 -12.48 14.02
C LEU A 169 -22.23 -11.64 13.90
N ASP A 170 -23.32 -12.24 13.42
CA ASP A 170 -24.60 -11.56 13.18
C ASP A 170 -25.61 -11.70 14.35
N GLY A 171 -25.11 -12.03 15.54
CA GLY A 171 -25.92 -12.19 16.75
C GLY A 171 -26.77 -13.46 16.79
N SER A 172 -26.82 -14.26 15.73
CA SER A 172 -27.68 -15.45 15.66
C SER A 172 -27.08 -16.70 16.33
N GLN A 173 -25.75 -16.79 16.48
CA GLN A 173 -25.05 -17.76 17.35
C GLN A 173 -23.54 -17.50 17.35
N PHE A 174 -22.96 -17.09 18.49
CA PHE A 174 -21.51 -17.07 18.65
C PHE A 174 -20.95 -18.50 18.58
N LYS A 175 -19.95 -18.74 17.74
CA LYS A 175 -19.28 -20.04 17.59
C LYS A 175 -17.87 -19.97 18.18
N PRO A 176 -17.65 -20.40 19.45
CA PRO A 176 -16.39 -20.20 20.15
C PRO A 176 -15.18 -20.83 19.46
N HIS A 177 -15.35 -21.94 18.74
CA HIS A 177 -14.26 -22.62 18.03
C HIS A 177 -13.72 -21.85 16.82
N LEU A 178 -14.45 -20.83 16.33
CA LEU A 178 -13.99 -19.92 15.28
C LEU A 178 -13.32 -18.65 15.86
N TYR A 179 -13.41 -18.45 17.17
CA TYR A 179 -12.81 -17.32 17.85
C TYR A 179 -11.41 -17.67 18.34
N ALA A 180 -10.41 -16.93 17.87
CA ALA A 180 -9.05 -17.01 18.37
C ALA A 180 -8.63 -15.66 18.94
N THR A 181 -8.02 -15.68 20.12
CA THR A 181 -7.31 -14.50 20.63
C THR A 181 -5.92 -14.44 20.02
N PHE A 182 -5.41 -13.23 19.83
CA PHE A 182 -4.03 -13.02 19.42
C PHE A 182 -3.07 -13.70 20.42
N GLN A 183 -2.25 -14.65 19.95
CA GLN A 183 -1.30 -15.40 20.79
C GLN A 183 0.15 -14.86 20.72
N GLY A 184 0.37 -13.74 20.03
CA GLY A 184 1.69 -13.18 19.80
C GLY A 184 2.25 -12.34 20.96
N TYR A 185 3.56 -12.40 21.15
CA TYR A 185 4.29 -11.49 22.02
C TYR A 185 4.52 -10.15 21.32
N LYS A 186 3.85 -9.09 21.77
CA LYS A 186 4.38 -7.72 21.75
C LYS A 186 3.52 -6.84 22.67
N TRP A 187 4.11 -6.55 23.82
CA TRP A 187 3.70 -5.54 24.81
C TRP A 187 2.25 -5.65 25.33
N PRO A 188 2.04 -6.29 26.49
CA PRO A 188 0.79 -6.14 27.24
C PRO A 188 0.39 -4.67 27.30
N TRP A 189 -0.91 -4.37 27.21
CA TRP A 189 -1.43 -3.00 27.27
C TRP A 189 -0.80 -2.18 28.42
N SER A 190 -0.59 -2.82 29.58
CA SER A 190 0.11 -2.23 30.74
C SER A 190 1.53 -1.75 30.46
N ARG A 191 2.31 -2.44 29.61
CA ARG A 191 3.66 -2.03 29.21
C ARG A 191 3.64 -0.86 28.22
N THR A 192 2.68 -0.81 27.31
CA THR A 192 2.51 0.31 26.37
C THR A 192 2.15 1.58 27.11
N VAL A 193 1.14 1.53 28.00
CA VAL A 193 0.73 2.68 28.83
C VAL A 193 1.87 3.15 29.73
N LYS A 194 2.58 2.22 30.39
CA LYS A 194 3.73 2.57 31.23
C LYS A 194 4.83 3.28 30.45
N ARG A 195 5.18 2.81 29.23
CA ARG A 195 6.20 3.44 28.38
C ARG A 195 5.83 4.87 27.98
N ILE A 196 4.56 5.10 27.61
CA ILE A 196 4.06 6.45 27.34
C ILE A 196 4.23 7.32 28.59
N ALA A 197 3.77 6.83 29.75
CA ALA A 197 3.86 7.56 31.01
C ALA A 197 5.31 7.82 31.47
N ASP A 198 6.23 6.88 31.28
CA ASP A 198 7.67 7.06 31.58
C ASP A 198 8.27 8.14 30.66
N ARG A 199 7.91 8.15 29.38
CA ARG A 199 8.44 9.12 28.40
C ARG A 199 7.92 10.53 28.63
N LEU A 200 6.61 10.67 28.87
CA LEU A 200 5.96 11.96 29.13
C LEU A 200 6.40 12.60 30.47
N ARG A 201 6.92 11.80 31.42
CA ARG A 201 7.46 12.32 32.70
C ARG A 201 8.82 13.00 32.59
N ASN A 202 9.52 12.80 31.47
CA ASN A 202 10.84 13.37 31.21
C ASN A 202 10.79 14.61 30.30
N PHE A 203 9.59 15.11 30.00
CA PHE A 203 9.33 16.41 29.38
C PHE A 203 8.96 17.42 30.47
#